data_AF-A0A7G5LLH0-F1
#
_entry.id   AF-A0A7G5LLH0-F1
#
_cell.length_a   1.000
_cell.length_b   1.000
_cell.length_c   1.000
_cell.angle_alpha   90.00
_cell.angle_beta   90.00
_cell.angle_gamma   90.00
#
_symmetry.space_group_name_H-M   'P 1'
#
loop_
_entity.id
_entity.type
_entity.pdbx_description
1 polymer ?
#
loop_
_entity_poly.entity_id
_entity_poly.type
_entity_poly.pdbx_seq_one_letter_code
_entity_poly.pdbx_strand_id
1 'polypeptide(L)'
;MWIKNKYEKAFATKDGTHQLIYGNRTEIANVLGDDKFLKAWFASDHFDSVASVIGTEALRGDIPSIKQMIWLNEQVYQNAPNVTRSEAEKVSLQVHASKERIRFCEMAIAKGLDDRSYQAMGSYHNLYVLLGGQPGSAFSKGVTEAVEGIIRHAKIYLGSKNADPEYLDDVREALAYYSNISALHRAAL
;
A
#
# COMPACT_ATOMS: atom_id res chain seq x y z
N MET A 1 -23.15 -9.35 -20.67
CA MET A 1 -22.62 -10.71 -20.90
C MET A 1 -21.27 -10.74 -21.64
N TRP A 2 -21.05 -9.89 -22.66
CA TRP A 2 -19.79 -9.86 -23.44
C TRP A 2 -18.53 -9.36 -22.67
N ILE A 3 -18.69 -8.38 -21.78
CA ILE A 3 -17.56 -7.79 -21.02
C ILE A 3 -16.95 -8.80 -20.04
N LYS A 4 -17.79 -9.62 -19.38
CA LYS A 4 -17.36 -10.67 -18.44
C LYS A 4 -16.46 -11.70 -19.14
N ASN A 5 -16.85 -12.13 -20.33
CA ASN A 5 -16.13 -13.13 -21.13
C ASN A 5 -14.74 -12.65 -21.62
N LYS A 6 -14.56 -11.35 -21.88
CA LYS A 6 -13.25 -10.80 -22.30
C LYS A 6 -12.22 -10.85 -21.16
N TYR A 7 -12.58 -10.33 -19.98
CA TYR A 7 -11.67 -10.28 -18.84
C TYR A 7 -11.40 -11.66 -18.25
N GLU A 8 -12.41 -12.54 -18.15
CA GLU A 8 -12.21 -13.92 -17.69
C GLU A 8 -11.18 -14.66 -18.54
N LYS A 9 -11.29 -14.57 -19.88
CA LYS A 9 -10.31 -15.19 -20.79
C LYS A 9 -8.92 -14.59 -20.65
N ALA A 10 -8.81 -13.27 -20.50
CA ALA A 10 -7.51 -12.62 -20.33
C ALA A 10 -6.86 -13.03 -19.01
N PHE A 11 -7.62 -13.04 -17.91
CA PHE A 11 -7.13 -13.33 -16.56
C PHE A 11 -6.79 -14.81 -16.34
N ALA A 12 -7.31 -15.71 -17.18
CA ALA A 12 -7.00 -17.14 -17.12
C ALA A 12 -5.50 -17.46 -17.30
N THR A 13 -4.71 -16.56 -17.87
CA THR A 13 -3.26 -16.75 -18.04
C THR A 13 -2.49 -15.49 -17.69
N LYS A 14 -1.22 -15.67 -17.26
CA LYS A 14 -0.32 -14.53 -17.01
C LYS A 14 -0.06 -13.73 -18.28
N ASP A 15 0.16 -14.40 -19.41
CA ASP A 15 0.42 -13.73 -20.69
C ASP A 15 -0.82 -12.99 -21.21
N GLY A 16 -2.01 -13.58 -21.09
CA GLY A 16 -3.26 -12.91 -21.45
C GLY A 16 -3.51 -11.66 -20.59
N THR A 17 -3.22 -11.74 -19.29
CA THR A 17 -3.31 -10.59 -18.38
C THR A 17 -2.29 -9.52 -18.74
N HIS A 18 -1.04 -9.93 -19.00
CA HIS A 18 0.03 -9.03 -19.36
C HIS A 18 -0.28 -8.30 -20.66
N GLN A 19 -0.71 -9.02 -21.69
CA GLN A 19 -1.10 -8.43 -22.98
C GLN A 19 -2.30 -7.49 -22.85
N LEU A 20 -3.28 -7.82 -22.01
CA LEU A 20 -4.45 -6.96 -21.77
C LEU A 20 -4.04 -5.60 -21.16
N ILE A 21 -3.11 -5.60 -20.19
CA ILE A 21 -2.74 -4.39 -19.43
C ILE A 21 -1.61 -3.63 -20.12
N TYR A 22 -0.58 -4.34 -20.59
CA TYR A 22 0.69 -3.78 -21.06
C TYR A 22 0.91 -3.94 -22.57
N GLY A 23 -0.03 -4.55 -23.30
CA GLY A 23 0.03 -4.66 -24.77
C GLY A 23 0.08 -3.32 -25.48
N ASN A 24 -0.43 -2.26 -24.85
CA ASN A 24 -0.24 -0.88 -25.27
C ASN A 24 0.28 -0.03 -24.10
N ARG A 25 1.58 0.31 -24.12
CA ARG A 25 2.23 1.07 -23.04
C ARG A 25 1.65 2.47 -22.81
N THR A 26 1.01 3.05 -23.81
CA THR A 26 0.40 4.39 -23.69
C THR A 26 -0.92 4.38 -22.93
N GLU A 27 -1.53 3.20 -22.74
CA GLU A 27 -2.86 3.03 -22.14
C GLU A 27 -2.83 2.37 -20.76
N ILE A 28 -1.66 1.99 -20.24
CA ILE A 28 -1.54 1.24 -18.98
C ILE A 28 -2.33 1.92 -17.85
N ALA A 29 -2.12 3.23 -17.66
CA ALA A 29 -2.81 3.99 -16.62
C ALA A 29 -4.34 4.00 -16.80
N ASN A 30 -4.81 4.06 -18.05
CA ASN A 30 -6.23 4.03 -18.37
C ASN A 30 -6.83 2.64 -18.10
N VAL A 31 -6.12 1.57 -18.45
CA VAL A 31 -6.59 0.20 -18.19
C VAL A 31 -6.63 -0.08 -16.69
N LEU A 32 -5.58 0.28 -15.95
CA LEU A 32 -5.51 0.04 -14.50
C LEU A 32 -6.52 0.90 -13.72
N GLY A 33 -6.81 2.11 -14.21
CA GLY A 33 -7.83 3.00 -13.64
C GLY A 33 -9.26 2.76 -14.14
N ASP A 34 -9.49 1.81 -15.04
CA ASP A 34 -10.82 1.56 -15.61
C ASP A 34 -11.71 0.76 -14.64
N ASP A 35 -12.89 1.33 -14.33
CA ASP A 35 -13.86 0.73 -13.43
C ASP A 35 -14.31 -0.69 -13.86
N LYS A 36 -14.37 -0.97 -15.16
CA LYS A 36 -14.79 -2.29 -15.65
C LYS A 36 -13.67 -3.31 -15.43
N PHE A 37 -12.42 -2.93 -15.69
CA PHE A 37 -11.25 -3.73 -15.36
C PHE A 37 -11.20 -4.03 -13.87
N LEU A 38 -11.32 -3.01 -13.00
CA LEU A 38 -11.28 -3.20 -11.54
C LEU A 38 -12.42 -4.12 -11.08
N LYS A 39 -13.67 -3.88 -11.50
CA LYS A 39 -14.79 -4.77 -11.15
C LYS A 39 -14.57 -6.20 -11.64
N ALA A 40 -14.04 -6.39 -12.84
CA ALA A 40 -13.77 -7.72 -13.36
C ALA A 40 -12.64 -8.42 -12.60
N TRP A 41 -11.58 -7.70 -12.22
CA TRP A 41 -10.46 -8.24 -11.47
C TRP A 41 -10.89 -8.70 -10.07
N PHE A 42 -11.60 -7.87 -9.32
CA PHE A 42 -12.04 -8.21 -7.96
C PHE A 42 -13.10 -9.31 -7.91
N ALA A 43 -13.85 -9.51 -9.00
CA ALA A 43 -14.81 -10.59 -9.12
C ALA A 43 -14.22 -11.88 -9.72
N SER A 44 -12.92 -11.91 -10.04
CA SER A 44 -12.29 -13.03 -10.75
C SER A 44 -11.67 -14.05 -9.79
N ASP A 45 -11.84 -15.34 -10.10
CA ASP A 45 -11.11 -16.45 -9.47
C ASP A 45 -9.59 -16.38 -9.72
N HIS A 46 -9.15 -15.50 -10.62
CA HIS A 46 -7.74 -15.28 -10.96
C HIS A 46 -7.17 -14.01 -10.32
N PHE A 47 -7.82 -13.46 -9.28
CA PHE A 47 -7.40 -12.25 -8.58
C PHE A 47 -5.90 -12.20 -8.27
N ASP A 48 -5.36 -13.26 -7.65
CA ASP A 48 -3.95 -13.34 -7.26
C ASP A 48 -3.01 -13.37 -8.47
N SER A 49 -3.42 -14.03 -9.56
CA SER A 49 -2.65 -14.07 -10.81
C SER A 49 -2.52 -12.68 -11.41
N VAL A 50 -3.62 -11.93 -11.47
CA VAL A 50 -3.64 -10.56 -11.97
C VAL A 50 -2.81 -9.63 -11.08
N ALA A 51 -2.96 -9.73 -9.76
CA ALA A 51 -2.15 -9.00 -8.79
C ALA A 51 -0.65 -9.29 -8.97
N SER A 52 -0.27 -10.55 -9.21
CA SER A 52 1.11 -10.96 -9.44
C SER A 52 1.71 -10.36 -10.72
N VAL A 53 0.94 -10.28 -11.80
CA VAL A 53 1.37 -9.66 -13.06
C VAL A 53 1.60 -8.15 -12.86
N ILE A 54 0.67 -7.46 -12.19
CA ILE A 54 0.81 -6.03 -11.89
C ILE A 54 1.97 -5.77 -10.94
N GLY A 55 2.10 -6.58 -9.89
CA GLY A 55 3.21 -6.52 -8.94
C GLY A 55 4.57 -6.72 -9.61
N THR A 56 4.67 -7.64 -10.57
CA THR A 56 5.93 -7.87 -11.31
C THR A 56 6.37 -6.63 -12.09
N GLU A 57 5.45 -5.95 -12.77
CA GLU A 57 5.77 -4.70 -13.47
C GLU A 57 6.03 -3.54 -12.51
N ALA A 58 5.31 -3.47 -11.38
CA ALA A 58 5.60 -2.51 -10.32
C ALA A 58 7.03 -2.67 -9.79
N LEU A 59 7.48 -3.91 -9.57
CA LEU A 59 8.85 -4.23 -9.14
C LEU A 59 9.91 -3.87 -10.18
N ARG A 60 9.55 -3.79 -11.46
CA ARG A 60 10.41 -3.29 -12.56
C ARG A 60 10.43 -1.77 -12.64
N GLY A 61 9.64 -1.08 -11.82
CA GLY A 61 9.59 0.38 -11.76
C GLY A 61 8.52 1.02 -12.61
N ASP A 62 7.54 0.25 -13.12
CA ASP A 62 6.39 0.82 -13.84
C ASP A 62 5.52 1.65 -12.88
N ILE A 63 5.45 2.96 -13.13
CA ILE A 63 4.79 3.92 -12.22
C ILE A 63 3.28 3.65 -12.11
N PRO A 64 2.52 3.46 -13.20
CA PRO A 64 1.12 3.04 -13.11
C PRO A 64 0.91 1.81 -12.24
N SER A 65 1.72 0.75 -12.43
CA SER A 65 1.62 -0.47 -11.64
C SER A 65 2.00 -0.26 -10.17
N ILE A 66 3.01 0.56 -9.86
CA ILE A 66 3.33 0.93 -8.47
C ILE A 66 2.12 1.59 -7.80
N LYS A 67 1.49 2.58 -8.46
CA LYS A 67 0.29 3.25 -7.93
C LYS A 67 -0.85 2.26 -7.72
N GLN A 68 -1.04 1.34 -8.65
CA GLN A 68 -2.06 0.30 -8.54
C GLN A 68 -1.81 -0.63 -7.35
N MET A 69 -0.55 -1.01 -7.09
CA MET A 69 -0.21 -1.84 -5.93
C MET A 69 -0.34 -1.10 -4.59
N ILE A 70 -0.05 0.21 -4.55
CA ILE A 70 -0.34 1.04 -3.35
C ILE A 70 -1.84 1.02 -3.06
N TRP A 71 -2.67 1.23 -4.08
CA TRP A 71 -4.13 1.20 -3.93
C TRP A 71 -4.64 -0.19 -3.55
N LEU A 72 -4.17 -1.26 -4.21
CA LEU A 72 -4.59 -2.63 -3.92
C LEU A 72 -4.34 -2.99 -2.46
N ASN A 73 -3.14 -2.69 -1.95
CA ASN A 73 -2.79 -3.01 -0.57
C ASN A 73 -3.61 -2.19 0.44
N GLU A 74 -4.02 -0.97 0.10
CA GLU A 74 -4.98 -0.22 0.92
C GLU A 74 -6.35 -0.94 0.96
N GLN A 75 -6.83 -1.42 -0.19
CA GLN A 75 -8.08 -2.18 -0.24
C GLN A 75 -7.99 -3.49 0.56
N VAL A 76 -6.86 -4.21 0.47
CA VAL A 76 -6.64 -5.43 1.27
C VAL A 76 -6.64 -5.09 2.76
N TYR A 77 -5.95 -4.03 3.18
CA TYR A 77 -5.92 -3.58 4.57
C TYR A 77 -7.32 -3.25 5.09
N GLN A 78 -8.09 -2.45 4.36
CA GLN A 78 -9.43 -2.00 4.77
C GLN A 78 -10.45 -3.15 4.81
N ASN A 79 -10.32 -4.15 3.93
CA ASN A 79 -11.25 -5.27 3.86
C ASN A 79 -10.87 -6.47 4.75
N ALA A 80 -9.62 -6.55 5.22
CA ALA A 80 -9.16 -7.65 6.07
C ALA A 80 -10.01 -7.86 7.35
N PRO A 81 -10.53 -6.83 8.05
CA PRO A 81 -11.44 -7.05 9.18
C PRO A 81 -12.73 -7.81 8.83
N ASN A 82 -13.18 -7.71 7.57
CA ASN A 82 -14.46 -8.24 7.09
C ASN A 82 -14.36 -9.66 6.50
N VAL A 83 -13.15 -10.24 6.38
CA VAL A 83 -13.03 -11.60 5.84
C VAL A 83 -13.44 -12.65 6.88
N THR A 84 -14.01 -13.76 6.42
CA THR A 84 -14.36 -14.91 7.27
C THR A 84 -13.11 -15.73 7.60
N ARG A 85 -12.26 -15.21 8.50
CA ARG A 85 -11.02 -15.82 9.00
C ARG A 85 -10.85 -15.56 10.51
N SER A 86 -9.89 -16.22 11.15
CA SER A 86 -9.55 -15.95 12.55
C SER A 86 -8.98 -14.53 12.73
N GLU A 87 -9.08 -13.97 13.93
CA GLU A 87 -8.56 -12.63 14.22
C GLU A 87 -7.06 -12.51 13.96
N ALA A 88 -6.30 -13.56 14.30
CA ALA A 88 -4.87 -13.62 14.01
C ALA A 88 -4.57 -13.56 12.50
N GLU A 89 -5.37 -14.24 11.67
CA GLU A 89 -5.23 -14.18 10.21
C GLU A 89 -5.63 -12.81 9.65
N LYS A 90 -6.66 -12.16 10.20
CA LYS A 90 -7.06 -10.80 9.81
C LYS A 90 -5.94 -9.80 10.10
N VAL A 91 -5.39 -9.83 11.31
CA VAL A 91 -4.24 -8.99 11.70
C VAL A 91 -3.03 -9.29 10.82
N SER A 92 -2.73 -10.57 10.54
CA SER A 92 -1.63 -10.96 9.66
C SER A 92 -1.79 -10.37 8.24
N LEU A 93 -3.01 -10.39 7.69
CA LEU A 93 -3.30 -9.77 6.40
C LEU A 93 -3.10 -8.25 6.44
N GLN A 94 -3.57 -7.57 7.50
CA GLN A 94 -3.38 -6.13 7.65
C GLN A 94 -1.91 -5.74 7.79
N VAL A 95 -1.12 -6.52 8.54
CA VAL A 95 0.32 -6.33 8.67
C VAL A 95 1.01 -6.54 7.31
N HIS A 96 0.66 -7.61 6.59
CA HIS A 96 1.22 -7.88 5.27
C HIS A 96 0.90 -6.75 4.27
N ALA A 97 -0.36 -6.34 4.19
CA ALA A 97 -0.81 -5.27 3.31
C ALA A 97 -0.14 -3.93 3.63
N SER A 98 0.01 -3.59 4.92
CA SER A 98 0.70 -2.36 5.32
C SER A 98 2.19 -2.38 4.91
N LYS A 99 2.88 -3.51 5.07
CA LYS A 99 4.29 -3.67 4.66
C LYS A 99 4.47 -3.55 3.15
N GLU A 100 3.61 -4.21 2.36
CA GLU A 100 3.67 -4.11 0.91
C GLU A 100 3.31 -2.69 0.43
N ARG A 101 2.31 -2.04 1.04
CA ARG A 101 1.97 -0.64 0.73
C ARG A 101 3.15 0.30 1.01
N ILE A 102 3.85 0.14 2.14
CA ILE A 102 5.08 0.89 2.45
C ILE A 102 6.12 0.69 1.35
N ARG A 103 6.42 -0.56 1.01
CA ARG A 103 7.40 -0.90 -0.02
C ARG A 103 7.10 -0.20 -1.35
N PHE A 104 5.87 -0.27 -1.84
CA PHE A 104 5.50 0.39 -3.09
C PHE A 104 5.47 1.92 -2.97
N CYS A 105 5.10 2.48 -1.82
CA CYS A 105 5.20 3.93 -1.59
C CYS A 105 6.67 4.39 -1.62
N GLU A 106 7.58 3.67 -0.97
CA GLU A 106 9.02 3.97 -1.00
C GLU A 106 9.59 3.90 -2.43
N MET A 107 9.14 2.92 -3.22
CA MET A 107 9.48 2.86 -4.65
C MET A 107 8.97 4.08 -5.42
N ALA A 108 7.74 4.53 -5.15
CA ALA A 108 7.16 5.71 -5.79
C ALA A 108 7.93 6.99 -5.42
N ILE A 109 8.28 7.16 -4.14
CA ILE A 109 9.09 8.28 -3.63
C ILE A 109 10.47 8.29 -4.32
N ALA A 110 11.11 7.13 -4.45
CA ALA A 110 12.38 7.02 -5.19
C ALA A 110 12.27 7.40 -6.68
N LYS A 111 11.06 7.48 -7.23
CA LYS A 111 10.74 7.96 -8.59
C LYS A 111 10.28 9.42 -8.63
N GLY A 112 10.33 10.15 -7.51
CA GLY A 112 9.94 11.57 -7.40
C GLY A 112 8.47 11.80 -7.09
N LEU A 113 7.72 10.77 -6.67
CA LEU A 113 6.34 10.90 -6.20
C LEU A 113 6.31 11.07 -4.67
N ASP A 114 6.89 12.18 -4.20
CA ASP A 114 7.04 12.45 -2.76
C ASP A 114 5.70 12.60 -2.03
N ASP A 115 4.61 12.89 -2.76
CA ASP A 115 3.23 12.86 -2.25
C ASP A 115 2.88 11.48 -1.63
N ARG A 116 3.53 10.41 -2.10
CA ARG A 116 3.33 9.04 -1.59
C ARG A 116 3.85 8.81 -0.18
N SER A 117 4.61 9.75 0.37
CA SER A 117 5.06 9.68 1.75
C SER A 117 3.90 9.78 2.74
N TYR A 118 2.78 10.43 2.42
CA TYR A 118 1.60 10.43 3.31
C TYR A 118 1.00 9.03 3.46
N GLN A 119 0.84 8.30 2.34
CA GLN A 119 0.35 6.91 2.37
C GLN A 119 1.33 5.97 3.09
N ALA A 120 2.64 6.16 2.91
CA ALA A 120 3.65 5.41 3.66
C ALA A 120 3.55 5.69 5.17
N MET A 121 3.42 6.96 5.56
CA MET A 121 3.23 7.37 6.95
C MET A 121 2.01 6.69 7.58
N GLY A 122 0.84 6.76 6.91
CA GLY A 122 -0.37 6.09 7.38
C GLY A 122 -0.22 4.57 7.50
N SER A 123 0.51 3.94 6.57
CA SER A 123 0.79 2.49 6.65
C SER A 123 1.71 2.13 7.83
N TYR A 124 2.70 2.98 8.14
CA TYR A 124 3.52 2.79 9.34
C TYR A 124 2.73 3.03 10.63
N HIS A 125 1.81 3.99 10.64
CA HIS A 125 0.86 4.18 11.74
C HIS A 125 0.01 2.92 11.98
N ASN A 126 -0.53 2.32 10.91
CA ASN A 126 -1.27 1.06 11.01
C ASN A 126 -0.41 -0.06 11.61
N LEU A 127 0.86 -0.18 11.19
CA LEU A 127 1.78 -1.16 11.79
C LEU A 127 2.04 -0.88 13.27
N TYR A 128 2.20 0.39 13.66
CA TYR A 128 2.37 0.77 15.06
C TYR A 128 1.16 0.31 15.90
N VAL A 129 -0.07 0.57 15.43
CA VAL A 129 -1.30 0.16 16.14
C VAL A 129 -1.41 -1.36 16.25
N LEU A 130 -1.18 -2.08 15.16
CA LEU A 130 -1.31 -3.55 15.11
C LEU A 130 -0.24 -4.26 15.94
N LEU A 131 1.00 -3.77 15.91
CA LEU A 131 2.12 -4.39 16.61
C LEU A 131 2.19 -3.93 18.08
N GLY A 132 1.94 -2.65 18.35
CA GLY A 132 1.99 -2.05 19.68
C GLY A 132 0.84 -2.46 20.61
N GLY A 133 -0.27 -2.96 20.05
CA GLY A 133 -1.37 -3.52 20.82
C GLY A 133 -1.09 -4.88 21.45
N GLN A 134 0.07 -5.49 21.20
CA GLN A 134 0.42 -6.81 21.74
C GLN A 134 1.05 -6.70 23.14
N PRO A 135 0.73 -7.59 24.10
CA PRO A 135 1.33 -7.56 25.43
C PRO A 135 2.87 -7.62 25.38
N GLY A 136 3.53 -6.64 25.99
CA GLY A 136 5.00 -6.57 26.06
C GLY A 136 5.71 -6.12 24.78
N SER A 137 4.99 -5.72 23.72
CA SER A 137 5.59 -5.35 22.43
C SER A 137 5.95 -3.87 22.30
N ALA A 138 5.66 -3.04 23.31
CA ALA A 138 5.77 -1.58 23.25
C ALA A 138 7.14 -1.07 22.75
N PHE A 139 8.23 -1.77 23.10
CA PHE A 139 9.59 -1.44 22.68
C PHE A 139 10.20 -2.47 21.71
N SER A 140 9.36 -3.32 21.11
CA SER A 140 9.83 -4.29 20.12
C SER A 140 10.41 -3.58 18.89
N LYS A 141 11.37 -4.24 18.23
CA LYS A 141 12.03 -3.72 17.03
C LYS A 141 11.01 -3.24 15.97
N GLY A 142 9.95 -4.00 15.74
CA GLY A 142 8.92 -3.65 14.75
C GLY A 142 8.11 -2.40 15.12
N VAL A 143 7.84 -2.17 16.40
CA VAL A 143 7.15 -0.95 16.86
C VAL A 143 8.07 0.26 16.73
N THR A 144 9.35 0.12 17.10
CA THR A 144 10.35 1.20 16.92
C THR A 144 10.54 1.55 15.46
N GLU A 145 10.69 0.56 14.57
CA GLU A 145 10.76 0.77 13.12
C GLU A 145 9.51 1.47 12.57
N ALA A 146 8.33 1.14 13.09
CA ALA A 146 7.09 1.81 12.70
C ALA A 146 7.08 3.28 13.11
N VAL A 147 7.45 3.60 14.35
CA VAL A 147 7.54 4.99 14.84
C VAL A 147 8.54 5.81 14.00
N GLU A 148 9.72 5.25 13.75
CA GLU A 148 10.73 5.91 12.92
C GLU A 148 10.28 6.10 11.47
N GLY A 149 9.55 5.12 10.92
CA GLY A 149 8.91 5.21 9.62
C GLY A 149 7.91 6.37 9.53
N ILE A 150 7.02 6.52 10.52
CA ILE A 150 6.05 7.63 10.60
C ILE A 150 6.79 8.97 10.57
N ILE A 151 7.79 9.16 11.44
CA ILE A 151 8.56 10.40 11.53
C ILE A 151 9.29 10.71 10.21
N ARG A 152 9.94 9.69 9.61
CA ARG A 152 10.67 9.85 8.35
C ARG A 152 9.74 10.33 7.24
N HIS A 153 8.61 9.66 7.05
CA HIS A 153 7.70 9.97 5.97
C HIS A 153 6.91 11.25 6.21
N ALA A 154 6.59 11.60 7.46
CA ALA A 154 6.03 12.91 7.80
C ALA A 154 6.96 14.05 7.35
N LYS A 155 8.26 13.94 7.64
CA LYS A 155 9.26 14.94 7.22
C LYS A 155 9.38 15.04 5.70
N ILE A 156 9.38 13.90 5.00
CA ILE A 156 9.40 13.88 3.52
C ILE A 156 8.16 14.60 2.97
N TYR A 157 6.98 14.31 3.51
CA TYR A 157 5.74 14.92 3.04
C TYR A 157 5.72 16.43 3.23
N LEU A 158 6.12 16.92 4.42
CA LEU A 158 6.20 18.36 4.70
C LEU A 158 7.24 19.09 3.82
N GLY A 159 8.24 18.38 3.31
CA GLY A 159 9.22 18.90 2.36
C GLY A 159 8.81 18.79 0.89
N SER A 160 7.71 18.10 0.59
CA SER A 160 7.26 17.85 -0.79
C SER A 160 6.66 19.11 -1.41
N LYS A 161 7.01 19.37 -2.68
CA LYS A 161 6.40 20.45 -3.47
C LYS A 161 4.96 20.15 -3.88
N ASN A 162 4.56 18.87 -3.80
CA ASN A 162 3.25 18.38 -4.18
C ASN A 162 2.44 17.95 -2.94
N ALA A 163 2.82 18.43 -1.75
CA ALA A 163 2.05 18.18 -0.54
C ALA A 163 0.66 18.80 -0.69
N ASP A 164 -0.37 17.99 -0.42
CA ASP A 164 -1.74 18.44 -0.38
C ASP A 164 -1.96 19.22 0.92
N PRO A 165 -2.40 20.50 0.85
CA PRO A 165 -2.64 21.31 2.04
C PRO A 165 -3.58 20.66 3.06
N GLU A 166 -4.53 19.84 2.59
CA GLU A 166 -5.53 19.20 3.46
C GLU A 166 -4.90 18.21 4.46
N TYR A 167 -3.74 17.62 4.14
CA TYR A 167 -3.08 16.64 5.01
C TYR A 167 -1.92 17.23 5.84
N LEU A 168 -1.60 18.52 5.69
CA LEU A 168 -0.44 19.10 6.36
C LEU A 168 -0.57 19.11 7.88
N ASP A 169 -1.77 19.36 8.40
CA ASP A 169 -2.00 19.42 9.84
C ASP A 169 -1.96 18.03 10.46
N ASP A 170 -2.62 17.05 9.85
CA ASP A 170 -2.52 15.62 10.24
C ASP A 170 -1.05 15.15 10.32
N VAL A 171 -0.24 15.54 9.33
CA VAL A 171 1.18 15.18 9.28
C VAL A 171 1.99 15.86 10.38
N ARG A 172 1.71 17.13 10.69
CA ARG A 172 2.38 17.86 11.79
C ARG A 172 2.02 17.27 13.14
N GLU A 173 0.76 16.95 13.36
CA GLU A 173 0.28 16.32 14.59
C GLU A 173 0.92 14.94 14.78
N ALA A 174 0.94 14.11 13.74
CA ALA A 174 1.63 12.83 13.75
C ALA A 174 3.12 13.01 14.07
N LEU A 175 3.81 13.94 13.41
CA LEU A 175 5.22 14.20 13.64
C LEU A 175 5.50 14.61 15.10
N ALA A 176 4.69 15.50 15.67
CA ALA A 176 4.82 15.93 17.06
C ALA A 176 4.61 14.77 18.03
N TYR A 177 3.51 14.03 17.87
CA TYR A 177 3.17 12.90 18.74
C TYR A 177 4.23 11.79 18.69
N TYR A 178 4.59 11.32 17.50
CA TYR A 178 5.52 10.20 17.34
C TYR A 178 6.97 10.57 17.66
N SER A 179 7.36 11.84 17.52
CA SER A 179 8.68 12.29 17.98
C SER A 179 8.86 12.13 19.49
N ASN A 180 7.80 12.40 20.27
CA ASN A 180 7.82 12.16 21.72
C ASN A 180 7.91 10.67 22.05
N ILE A 181 7.16 9.82 21.34
CA ILE A 181 7.24 8.35 21.49
C ILE A 181 8.66 7.85 21.17
N SER A 182 9.25 8.31 20.07
CA SER A 182 10.60 7.93 19.66
C SER A 182 11.64 8.30 20.72
N ALA A 183 11.49 9.45 21.40
CA ALA A 183 12.37 9.84 22.50
C ALA A 183 12.25 8.88 23.69
N LEU A 184 11.04 8.44 24.03
CA LEU A 184 10.80 7.45 25.10
C LEU A 184 11.43 6.09 24.76
N HIS A 185 11.30 5.63 23.51
CA HIS A 185 11.92 4.37 23.06
C HIS A 185 13.45 4.42 23.20
N ARG A 186 14.07 5.54 22.85
CA ARG A 186 15.53 5.71 23.00
C ARG A 186 15.99 5.78 24.45
N ALA A 187 15.15 6.29 25.37
CA ALA A 187 15.49 6.35 26.79
C ALA A 187 15.33 5.01 27.53
N ALA A 188 14.60 4.06 26.94
CA ALA A 188 14.33 2.74 27.52
C ALA A 188 15.31 1.64 27.06
N LEU A 189 16.21 1.95 26.13
CA LEU A 189 17.28 1.08 25.61
C LEU A 189 18.62 1.45 26.22
#